data_AF-A0A6A0A9I3-F1
#
_entry.id   AF-A0A6A0A9I3-F1
#
_cell.length_a   1.000
_cell.length_b   1.000
_cell.length_c   1.000
_cell.angle_alpha   90.00
_cell.angle_beta   90.00
_cell.angle_gamma   90.00
#
_symmetry.space_group_name_H-M   'P 1'
#
loop_
_entity.id
_entity.type
_entity.pdbx_description
1 polymer ?
#
loop_
_entity_poly.entity_id
_entity_poly.type
_entity_poly.pdbx_seq_one_letter_code
_entity_poly.pdbx_strand_id
1 'polypeptide(L)'
;VKKYRGMGSLEAMTKGSETRYYGDTQTLKIAQGVSGTVKDKGSVRRTVPFLIQAVKQGFQDLGARDISQARSLLYSGSMKMEGRTQAAQHEGGVHDMLTFEKKPW
;
A
#
# COMPACT_ATOMS: atom_id res chain seq x y z
N VAL A 1 4.23 15.92 -11.39
CA VAL A 1 3.13 15.34 -10.57
C VAL A 1 2.28 14.45 -11.48
N LYS A 2 1.81 13.29 -11.02
CA LYS A 2 1.04 12.32 -11.82
C LYS A 2 -0.41 12.27 -11.33
N LYS A 3 -1.39 12.24 -12.24
CA LYS A 3 -2.80 12.04 -11.87
C LYS A 3 -3.01 10.61 -11.39
N TYR A 4 -3.69 10.45 -10.27
CA TYR A 4 -4.06 9.15 -9.70
C TYR A 4 -5.55 9.18 -9.38
N ARG A 5 -6.28 8.13 -9.74
CA ARG A 5 -7.72 8.07 -9.52
C ARG A 5 -8.15 6.67 -9.13
N GLY A 6 -9.04 6.58 -8.15
CA GLY A 6 -9.72 5.34 -7.81
C GLY A 6 -10.74 4.97 -8.89
N MET A 7 -10.93 3.68 -9.15
CA MET A 7 -11.86 3.23 -10.19
C MET A 7 -13.33 3.57 -9.87
N GLY A 8 -13.65 3.84 -8.60
CA GLY A 8 -14.98 4.31 -8.17
C GLY A 8 -15.14 5.82 -8.17
N SER A 9 -14.13 6.57 -8.66
CA SER A 9 -14.26 8.01 -8.87
C SER A 9 -15.13 8.29 -10.09
N LEU A 10 -15.87 9.41 -10.10
CA LEU A 10 -16.69 9.81 -11.25
C LEU A 10 -15.87 9.88 -12.55
N GLU A 11 -14.62 10.37 -12.46
CA GLU A 11 -13.72 10.50 -13.61
C GLU A 11 -13.28 9.14 -14.22
N ALA A 12 -13.25 8.08 -13.40
CA ALA A 12 -12.98 6.73 -13.87
C ALA A 12 -14.27 6.07 -14.36
N MET A 13 -15.38 6.24 -13.64
CA MET A 13 -16.67 5.62 -13.96
C MET A 13 -17.22 6.12 -15.31
N THR A 14 -17.07 7.41 -15.63
CA THR A 14 -17.41 7.96 -16.96
C THR A 14 -16.57 7.37 -18.10
N LYS A 15 -15.48 6.65 -17.78
CA LYS A 15 -14.62 5.96 -18.75
C LYS A 15 -14.76 4.44 -18.68
N GLY A 16 -15.90 3.93 -18.18
CA GLY A 16 -16.28 2.52 -18.28
C GLY A 16 -15.94 1.65 -17.07
N SER A 17 -15.50 2.23 -15.95
CA SER A 17 -15.27 1.45 -14.72
C SER A 17 -16.52 1.27 -13.86
N GLU A 18 -17.67 1.75 -14.30
CA GLU A 18 -18.91 1.84 -13.52
C GLU A 18 -19.59 0.50 -13.26
N THR A 19 -19.44 -0.47 -14.18
CA THR A 19 -19.86 -1.89 -14.03
C THR A 19 -19.40 -2.50 -12.71
N ARG A 20 -18.14 -2.24 -12.34
CA ARG A 20 -17.54 -2.72 -11.08
C ARG A 20 -18.24 -2.19 -9.83
N TYR A 21 -18.92 -1.05 -9.94
CA TYR A 21 -19.54 -0.34 -8.83
C TYR A 21 -21.07 -0.36 -8.92
N TYR A 22 -21.64 -1.27 -9.73
CA TYR A 22 -23.08 -1.40 -9.94
C TYR A 22 -23.72 -0.08 -10.41
N GLY A 23 -22.93 0.76 -11.10
CA GLY A 23 -23.37 2.06 -11.61
C GLY A 23 -24.13 1.97 -12.94
N ASP A 24 -24.01 0.86 -13.67
CA ASP A 24 -24.65 0.69 -15.00
C ASP A 24 -26.17 0.81 -14.95
N THR A 25 -26.78 0.42 -13.83
CA THR A 25 -28.24 0.43 -13.64
C THR A 25 -28.74 1.68 -12.93
N GLN A 26 -27.83 2.56 -12.49
CA GLN A 26 -28.18 3.76 -11.72
C GLN A 26 -28.18 5.00 -12.61
N THR A 27 -29.30 5.72 -12.61
CA THR A 27 -29.43 7.03 -13.28
C THR A 27 -28.57 8.10 -12.62
N LEU A 28 -28.38 8.03 -11.30
CA LEU A 28 -27.51 8.91 -10.53
C LEU A 28 -26.25 8.13 -10.11
N LYS A 29 -25.07 8.56 -10.59
CA LYS A 29 -23.79 7.92 -10.25
C LYS A 29 -23.27 8.44 -8.91
N ILE A 30 -23.12 7.55 -7.93
CA ILE A 30 -22.54 7.85 -6.62
C ILE A 30 -21.05 7.50 -6.62
N ALA A 31 -20.19 8.46 -6.33
CA ALA A 31 -18.76 8.25 -6.26
C ALA A 31 -18.38 7.40 -5.03
N GLN A 32 -17.61 6.33 -5.23
CA GLN A 32 -17.01 5.51 -4.16
C GLN A 32 -15.48 5.67 -4.08
N GLY A 33 -14.92 6.54 -4.90
CA GLY A 33 -13.50 6.82 -4.94
C GLY A 33 -13.22 8.28 -5.28
N VAL A 34 -11.97 8.67 -5.11
CA VAL A 34 -11.49 10.03 -5.37
C VAL A 34 -10.48 10.05 -6.51
N SER A 35 -10.39 11.21 -7.17
CA SER A 35 -9.29 11.57 -8.07
C SER A 35 -8.37 12.55 -7.36
N GLY A 36 -7.07 12.43 -7.60
CA GLY A 36 -6.06 13.29 -7.01
C GLY A 36 -4.75 13.24 -7.79
N THR A 37 -3.69 13.77 -7.18
CA THR A 37 -2.36 13.75 -7.78
C THR A 37 -1.32 13.25 -6.80
N VAL A 38 -0.29 12.59 -7.32
CA VAL A 38 0.84 12.06 -6.55
C VAL A 38 2.15 12.59 -7.11
N LYS A 39 3.14 12.81 -6.24
CA LYS A 39 4.50 13.17 -6.68
C LYS A 39 5.08 12.04 -7.54
N ASP A 40 5.90 12.42 -8.50
CA ASP A 40 6.62 11.42 -9.27
C ASP A 40 7.67 10.75 -8.38
N LYS A 41 7.81 9.42 -8.50
CA LYS A 41 8.75 8.58 -7.76
C LYS A 41 9.90 8.09 -8.66
N GLY A 42 9.97 8.57 -9.90
CA GLY A 42 10.97 8.15 -10.88
C GLY A 42 10.61 6.84 -11.58
N SER A 43 11.62 6.18 -12.16
CA SER A 43 11.45 4.97 -12.96
C SER A 43 11.16 3.74 -12.11
N VAL A 44 10.22 2.91 -12.58
CA VAL A 44 9.95 1.58 -12.00
C VAL A 44 11.18 0.67 -12.01
N ARG A 45 12.11 0.87 -12.95
CA ARG A 45 13.37 0.11 -13.00
C ARG A 45 14.27 0.33 -11.78
N ARG A 46 14.10 1.44 -11.05
CA ARG A 46 14.77 1.68 -9.76
C ARG A 46 13.93 1.20 -8.58
N THR A 47 12.64 1.53 -8.58
CA THR A 47 11.73 1.24 -7.46
C THR A 47 11.46 -0.26 -7.27
N VAL A 48 11.27 -1.02 -8.35
CA VAL A 48 10.93 -2.45 -8.24
C VAL A 48 12.09 -3.28 -7.64
N PRO A 49 13.35 -3.16 -8.09
CA PRO A 49 14.47 -3.85 -7.44
C PRO A 49 14.63 -3.50 -5.96
N PHE A 50 14.45 -2.22 -5.60
CA PHE A 50 14.49 -1.78 -4.21
C PHE A 50 13.41 -2.48 -3.36
N LEU A 51 12.17 -2.50 -3.83
CA LEU A 51 11.07 -3.18 -3.13
C LEU A 51 11.30 -4.68 -2.98
N ILE A 52 11.86 -5.34 -4.00
CA ILE A 52 12.22 -6.75 -3.93
C ILE A 52 13.25 -6.98 -2.83
N GLN A 53 14.30 -6.16 -2.75
CA GLN A 53 15.31 -6.29 -1.71
C GLN A 53 14.74 -6.03 -0.31
N ALA A 54 13.91 -5.00 -0.16
CA ALA A 54 13.27 -4.68 1.11
C ALA A 54 12.35 -5.82 1.60
N VAL A 55 11.57 -6.43 0.70
CA VAL A 55 10.75 -7.59 1.04
C VAL A 55 11.62 -8.77 1.44
N LYS A 56 12.72 -9.07 0.72
CA LYS A 56 13.65 -10.14 1.10
C LYS A 56 14.24 -9.92 2.50
N GLN A 57 14.61 -8.69 2.85
CA GLN A 57 15.08 -8.36 4.20
C GLN A 57 14.00 -8.63 5.24
N GLY A 58 12.76 -8.21 4.98
CA GLY A 58 11.64 -8.51 5.87
C GLY A 58 11.40 -10.02 6.06
N PHE A 59 11.59 -10.83 5.01
CA PHE A 59 11.53 -12.29 5.11
C PHE A 59 12.66 -12.87 5.96
N GLN A 60 13.88 -12.33 5.84
CA GLN A 60 15.00 -12.69 6.69
C GLN A 60 14.71 -12.37 8.17
N ASP A 61 14.20 -11.17 8.46
CA ASP A 61 13.86 -10.74 9.83
C ASP A 61 12.74 -11.61 10.42
N LEU A 62 11.80 -12.06 9.59
CA LEU A 62 10.76 -13.04 9.94
C LEU A 62 11.29 -14.48 10.12
N GLY A 63 12.53 -14.76 9.70
CA GLY A 63 13.10 -16.11 9.72
C GLY A 63 12.56 -17.06 8.63
N ALA A 64 12.02 -16.51 7.53
CA ALA A 64 11.47 -17.28 6.41
C ALA A 64 12.28 -17.06 5.12
N ARG A 65 12.57 -18.13 4.39
CA ARG A 65 13.31 -18.08 3.11
C ARG A 65 12.43 -17.71 1.92
N ASP A 66 11.15 -18.09 1.98
CA ASP A 66 10.18 -17.86 0.92
C ASP A 66 8.75 -17.75 1.48
N ILE A 67 7.80 -17.43 0.60
CA ILE A 67 6.38 -17.23 0.94
C ILE A 67 5.74 -18.51 1.49
N SER A 68 6.12 -19.68 0.96
CA SER A 68 5.57 -20.95 1.42
C SER A 68 6.02 -21.25 2.85
N GLN A 69 7.29 -21.00 3.18
CA GLN A 69 7.80 -21.13 4.53
C GLN A 69 7.15 -20.12 5.49
N ALA A 70 7.01 -18.86 5.09
CA ALA A 70 6.33 -17.85 5.93
C ALA A 70 4.89 -18.25 6.26
N ARG A 71 4.15 -18.79 5.28
CA ARG A 71 2.80 -19.34 5.50
C ARG A 71 2.83 -20.55 6.42
N SER A 72 3.79 -21.45 6.26
CA SER A 72 3.93 -22.61 7.16
C SER A 72 4.19 -22.17 8.60
N LEU A 73 5.08 -21.19 8.83
CA LEU A 73 5.36 -20.63 10.16
C LEU A 73 4.12 -19.95 10.78
N LEU A 74 3.30 -19.31 9.95
CA LEU A 74 2.03 -18.73 10.38
C LEU A 74 1.04 -19.81 10.82
N TYR A 75 0.81 -20.83 9.97
CA TYR A 75 -0.16 -21.88 10.25
C TYR A 75 0.27 -22.84 11.36
N SER A 76 1.57 -23.05 11.56
CA SER A 76 2.10 -23.80 12.70
C SER A 76 1.99 -23.04 14.02
N GLY A 77 1.70 -21.74 13.98
CA GLY A 77 1.69 -20.85 15.14
C GLY A 77 3.08 -20.51 15.68
N SER A 78 4.15 -20.84 14.95
CA SER A 78 5.54 -20.47 15.29
C SER A 78 5.76 -18.97 15.11
N MET A 79 5.15 -18.37 14.09
CA MET A 79 5.12 -16.93 13.89
C MET A 79 4.10 -16.29 14.85
N LYS A 80 4.53 -15.29 15.62
CA LYS A 80 3.66 -14.51 16.51
C LYS A 80 3.47 -13.11 15.96
N MET A 81 2.28 -12.57 16.19
CA MET A 81 1.90 -11.22 15.76
C MET A 81 1.42 -10.46 16.99
N GLU A 82 1.80 -9.18 17.08
CA GLU A 82 1.44 -8.32 18.20
C GLU A 82 0.56 -7.17 17.70
N GLY A 83 -0.55 -6.91 18.41
CA GLY A 83 -1.40 -5.77 18.13
C GLY A 83 -0.72 -4.48 18.60
N ARG A 84 -0.70 -3.44 17.75
CA ARG A 84 -0.11 -2.14 18.12
C ARG A 84 -1.20 -1.10 18.34
N THR A 85 -1.18 -0.46 19.52
CA THR A 85 -2.04 0.68 19.84
C THR A 85 -1.69 1.89 18.96
N GLN A 86 -2.56 2.91 18.93
CA GLN A 86 -2.31 4.13 18.16
C GLN A 86 -1.04 4.86 18.62
N ALA A 87 -0.78 4.90 19.93
CA ALA A 87 0.45 5.45 20.48
C ALA A 87 1.68 4.67 20.01
N ALA A 88 1.63 3.34 20.08
CA ALA A 88 2.74 2.50 19.61
C ALA A 88 2.98 2.64 18.11
N GLN A 89 1.96 2.88 17.29
CA GLN A 89 2.13 3.15 15.85
C GLN A 89 2.77 4.53 15.60
N HIS A 90 2.39 5.55 16.38
CA HIS A 90 3.01 6.86 16.31
C HIS A 90 4.50 6.80 16.66
N GLU A 91 4.83 6.10 17.76
CA GLU A 91 6.20 5.84 18.20
C GLU A 91 7.00 4.97 17.21
N GLY A 92 6.33 4.06 16.49
CA GLY A 92 6.98 3.29 15.43
C GLY A 92 7.42 4.09 14.21
N GLY A 93 6.89 5.31 14.06
CA GLY A 93 7.27 6.24 13.01
C GLY A 93 8.51 7.06 13.38
N VAL A 94 8.76 8.10 12.58
CA VAL A 94 9.69 9.16 12.99
C VAL A 94 8.91 10.12 13.87
N HIS A 95 9.33 10.31 15.13
CA HIS A 95 8.73 11.24 16.08
C HIS A 95 9.82 12.03 16.84
N ASP A 96 9.43 13.12 17.50
CA ASP A 96 10.28 13.97 18.36
C ASP A 96 11.54 14.58 17.69
N MET A 97 11.46 14.92 16.41
CA MET A 97 12.53 15.64 15.69
C MET A 97 12.12 17.06 15.29
N LEU A 98 13.04 18.03 15.43
CA LEU A 98 12.82 19.42 14.98
C LEU A 98 12.68 19.53 13.45
N THR A 99 13.52 18.81 12.71
CA THR A 99 13.44 18.68 11.25
C THR A 99 13.90 17.29 10.81
N PHE A 100 13.29 16.74 9.77
CA PHE A 100 13.75 15.51 9.14
C PHE A 100 13.44 15.51 7.64
N GLU A 101 14.33 14.92 6.85
CA GLU A 101 14.11 14.70 5.43
C GLU A 101 13.95 13.20 5.15
N LYS A 102 12.75 12.78 4.76
CA LYS A 102 12.51 11.40 4.34
C LYS A 102 12.89 11.23 2.87
N LYS A 103 14.13 10.80 2.62
CA LYS A 103 14.60 10.46 1.28
C LYS A 103 13.96 9.13 0.84
N PRO A 104 13.13 9.12 -0.22
CA PRO A 104 12.77 7.87 -0.87
C PRO A 104 14.03 7.31 -1.56
N TRP A 105 14.21 5.99 -1.48
CA TRP A 105 15.30 5.19 -2.06
C TRP A 105 16.05 5.77 -3.28
#